data_AF-A0A2H3C0J8-F1
#
_entry.id   AF-A0A2H3C0J8-F1
#
_cell.length_a   1.000
_cell.length_b   1.000
_cell.length_c   1.000
_cell.angle_alpha   90.00
_cell.angle_beta   90.00
_cell.angle_gamma   90.00
#
_symmetry.space_group_name_H-M   'P 1'
#
loop_
_entity.id
_entity.type
_entity.pdbx_description
1 polymer ?
#
loop_
_entity_poly.entity_id
_entity_poly.type
_entity_poly.pdbx_seq_one_letter_code
_entity_poly.pdbx_strand_id
1 'polypeptide(L)'
;MTVQIITLDITSDTICPWCCIGLKHVKAAIKQIKESGLPVEFQFQFHPFMLDANLPPSPGYNKRAWYASRLGASRIKAAEEQMVALGLSEGVTLNYDGQVSNTLDSHRLVAKVRKIGGEKAQLKVMEALSLAYLERADDIGNPDVLATEVAATGVMTKSEVLTFLASSELKQEILSSIRGSHLNGVSGV
;
A
#
# COMPACT_ATOMS: atom_id res chain seq x y z
N MET A 1 24.02 -17.23 -20.45
CA MET A 1 23.20 -17.61 -19.28
C MET A 1 21.85 -16.92 -19.43
N THR A 2 20.74 -17.66 -19.40
CA THR A 2 19.39 -17.10 -19.47
C THR A 2 19.00 -16.52 -18.11
N VAL A 3 18.51 -15.29 -18.11
CA VAL A 3 17.99 -14.65 -16.89
C VAL A 3 16.62 -15.24 -16.58
N GLN A 4 16.43 -15.75 -15.37
CA GLN A 4 15.13 -16.22 -14.91
C GLN A 4 14.36 -15.05 -14.28
N ILE A 5 13.10 -14.85 -14.68
CA ILE A 5 12.22 -13.87 -14.06
C ILE A 5 11.35 -14.58 -13.02
N ILE A 6 11.38 -14.09 -11.78
CA ILE A 6 10.54 -14.55 -10.67
C ILE A 6 9.52 -13.46 -10.33
N THR A 7 8.24 -13.80 -10.39
CA THR A 7 7.16 -12.94 -9.90
C THR A 7 6.98 -13.16 -8.41
N LEU A 8 6.96 -12.06 -7.65
CA LEU A 8 6.61 -12.04 -6.24
C LEU A 8 5.18 -11.54 -6.08
N ASP A 9 4.26 -12.45 -5.81
CA ASP A 9 2.87 -12.13 -5.48
C ASP A 9 2.77 -11.65 -4.03
N ILE A 10 2.38 -10.39 -3.83
CA ILE A 10 2.32 -9.74 -2.52
C ILE A 10 0.90 -9.26 -2.25
N THR A 11 0.23 -9.86 -1.28
CA THR A 11 -1.05 -9.35 -0.77
C THR A 11 -0.78 -8.26 0.25
N SER A 12 -1.34 -7.06 0.06
CA SER A 12 -0.98 -5.88 0.85
C SER A 12 -2.13 -4.89 0.93
N ASP A 13 -2.15 -4.08 2.00
CA ASP A 13 -2.98 -2.88 2.11
C ASP A 13 -2.12 -1.61 2.07
N THR A 14 -2.62 -0.56 1.44
CA THR A 14 -1.91 0.73 1.26
C THR A 14 -1.72 1.51 2.56
N ILE A 15 -2.46 1.16 3.61
CA ILE A 15 -2.34 1.76 4.95
C ILE A 15 -1.52 0.90 5.93
N CYS A 16 -1.02 -0.26 5.52
CA CYS A 16 -0.39 -1.20 6.46
C CYS A 16 1.10 -0.86 6.67
N PRO A 17 1.53 -0.50 7.90
CA PRO A 17 2.95 -0.25 8.18
C PRO A 17 3.81 -1.51 8.01
N TRP A 18 3.29 -2.68 8.34
CA TRP A 18 4.00 -3.95 8.19
C TRP A 18 4.23 -4.32 6.73
N CYS A 19 3.27 -4.05 5.83
CA CYS A 19 3.48 -4.26 4.40
C CYS A 19 4.61 -3.38 3.85
N CYS A 20 4.70 -2.11 4.30
CA CYS A 20 5.78 -1.21 3.91
C CYS A 20 7.15 -1.71 4.38
N ILE A 21 7.27 -2.10 5.66
CA ILE A 21 8.49 -2.68 6.22
C ILE A 21 8.86 -4.00 5.51
N GLY A 22 7.89 -4.88 5.30
CA GLY A 22 8.08 -6.14 4.59
C GLY A 22 8.60 -5.94 3.17
N LEU A 23 8.08 -4.95 2.43
CA LEU A 23 8.59 -4.60 1.10
C LEU A 23 10.06 -4.15 1.15
N LYS A 24 10.48 -3.42 2.19
CA LYS A 24 11.89 -3.05 2.37
C LYS A 24 12.78 -4.26 2.60
N HIS A 25 12.36 -5.20 3.45
CA HIS A 25 13.09 -6.46 3.66
C HIS A 25 13.21 -7.26 2.37
N VAL A 26 12.13 -7.39 1.60
CA VAL A 26 12.13 -8.09 0.30
C VAL A 26 13.09 -7.40 -0.67
N LYS A 27 13.07 -6.07 -0.77
CA LYS A 27 14.00 -5.32 -1.63
C LYS A 27 15.47 -5.47 -1.20
N ALA A 28 15.74 -5.51 0.09
CA ALA A 28 17.08 -5.77 0.62
C ALA A 28 17.57 -7.18 0.25
N ALA A 29 16.71 -8.20 0.38
CA ALA A 29 17.03 -9.57 -0.03
C ALA A 29 17.30 -9.66 -1.54
N ILE A 30 16.46 -9.02 -2.38
CA ILE A 30 16.68 -8.96 -3.84
C ILE A 30 18.03 -8.30 -4.17
N LYS A 31 18.42 -7.26 -3.43
CA LYS A 31 19.73 -6.61 -3.62
C LYS A 31 20.88 -7.59 -3.34
N GLN A 32 20.81 -8.35 -2.25
CA GLN A 32 21.82 -9.37 -1.91
C GLN A 32 21.92 -10.47 -2.99
N ILE A 33 20.79 -10.92 -3.53
CA ILE A 33 20.75 -11.92 -4.61
C ILE A 33 21.39 -11.37 -5.90
N LYS A 34 21.15 -10.09 -6.22
CA LYS A 34 21.80 -9.44 -7.37
C LYS A 34 23.32 -9.33 -7.18
N GLU A 35 23.76 -8.99 -5.97
CA GLU A 35 25.17 -8.89 -5.61
C GLU A 35 25.89 -10.25 -5.64
N SER A 36 25.16 -11.37 -5.44
CA SER A 36 25.73 -12.71 -5.56
C SER A 36 25.92 -13.18 -7.02
N GLY A 37 25.50 -12.38 -8.02
CA GLY A 37 25.69 -12.69 -9.44
C GLY A 37 24.76 -13.78 -9.99
N LEU A 38 23.70 -14.14 -9.26
CA LEU A 38 22.69 -15.08 -9.78
C LEU A 38 21.94 -14.43 -10.95
N PRO A 39 21.73 -15.14 -12.08
CA PRO A 39 21.04 -14.60 -13.25
C PRO A 39 19.51 -14.63 -13.03
N VAL A 40 19.04 -13.92 -12.02
CA VAL A 40 17.63 -13.86 -11.62
C VAL A 40 17.17 -12.41 -11.52
N GLU A 41 16.04 -12.12 -12.13
CA GLU A 41 15.32 -10.87 -11.98
C GLU A 41 14.01 -11.08 -11.22
N PHE A 42 13.59 -10.06 -10.48
CA PHE A 42 12.37 -10.09 -9.70
C PHE A 42 11.42 -9.01 -10.19
N GLN A 43 10.14 -9.36 -10.27
CA GLN A 43 9.05 -8.41 -10.48
C GLN A 43 8.00 -8.58 -9.38
N PHE A 44 7.34 -7.47 -9.05
CA PHE A 44 6.33 -7.44 -7.98
C PHE A 44 4.94 -7.44 -8.59
N GLN A 45 4.06 -8.27 -8.05
CA GLN A 45 2.64 -8.25 -8.36
C GLN A 45 1.86 -8.07 -7.05
N PHE A 46 1.29 -6.88 -6.86
CA PHE A 46 0.50 -6.58 -5.67
C PHE A 46 -0.95 -7.01 -5.86
N HIS A 47 -1.48 -7.68 -4.85
CA HIS A 47 -2.88 -8.07 -4.72
C HIS A 47 -3.54 -7.28 -3.58
N PRO A 48 -4.75 -6.76 -3.78
CA PRO A 48 -5.38 -5.89 -2.80
C PRO A 48 -5.84 -6.67 -1.57
N PHE A 49 -5.68 -6.04 -0.41
CA PHE A 49 -6.26 -6.44 0.87
C PHE A 49 -6.78 -5.20 1.58
N MET A 50 -7.87 -5.35 2.34
CA MET A 50 -8.41 -4.28 3.17
C MET A 50 -8.38 -4.73 4.62
N LEU A 51 -7.51 -4.11 5.43
CA LEU A 51 -7.41 -4.36 6.88
C LEU A 51 -8.74 -4.05 7.60
N ASP A 52 -9.51 -3.12 7.04
CA ASP A 52 -10.84 -2.77 7.53
C ASP A 52 -11.73 -2.30 6.39
N ALA A 53 -12.62 -3.19 5.96
CA ALA A 53 -13.61 -2.88 4.94
C ALA A 53 -14.68 -1.88 5.36
N ASN A 54 -14.81 -1.60 6.66
CA ASN A 54 -15.82 -0.71 7.20
C ASN A 54 -15.29 0.70 7.45
N LEU A 55 -14.02 0.98 7.11
CA LEU A 55 -13.50 2.35 7.18
C LEU A 55 -14.37 3.28 6.33
N PRO A 56 -14.74 4.46 6.86
CA PRO A 56 -15.51 5.45 6.12
C PRO A 56 -14.71 6.02 4.94
N PRO A 57 -15.39 6.60 3.92
CA PRO A 57 -14.71 7.42 2.93
C PRO A 57 -14.05 8.64 3.60
N SER A 58 -13.13 9.29 2.88
CA SER A 58 -12.46 10.50 3.38
C SER A 58 -13.46 11.65 3.65
N PRO A 59 -13.30 12.43 4.75
CA PRO A 59 -12.31 12.21 5.79
C PRO A 59 -12.70 11.02 6.68
N GLY A 60 -11.71 10.19 6.97
CA GLY A 60 -11.88 8.97 7.73
C GLY A 60 -11.98 9.16 9.25
N TYR A 61 -11.59 8.13 10.00
CA TYR A 61 -11.42 8.25 11.45
C TYR A 61 -10.06 8.82 11.82
N ASN A 62 -9.97 9.46 12.99
CA ASN A 62 -8.66 9.82 13.55
C ASN A 62 -7.80 8.56 13.72
N LYS A 63 -6.61 8.56 13.12
CA LYS A 63 -5.74 7.37 13.03
C LYS A 63 -5.35 6.80 14.39
N ARG A 64 -4.90 7.63 15.34
CA ARG A 64 -4.58 7.16 16.71
C ARG A 64 -5.79 6.60 17.44
N ALA A 65 -6.94 7.27 17.35
CA ALA A 65 -8.17 6.78 17.98
C ALA A 65 -8.63 5.44 17.40
N TRP A 66 -8.51 5.27 16.08
CA TRP A 66 -8.84 4.02 15.40
C TRP A 66 -7.89 2.87 15.78
N TYR A 67 -6.58 3.12 15.89
CA TYR A 67 -5.67 2.09 16.39
C TYR A 67 -5.90 1.79 17.89
N ALA A 68 -6.22 2.81 18.70
CA ALA A 68 -6.51 2.64 20.12
C ALA A 68 -7.77 1.79 20.36
N SER A 69 -8.81 1.90 19.52
CA SER A 69 -10.00 1.06 19.63
C SER A 69 -9.73 -0.42 19.30
N ARG A 70 -8.70 -0.70 18.49
CA ARG A 70 -8.29 -2.06 18.08
C ARG A 70 -7.30 -2.71 19.04
N LEU A 71 -6.29 -1.97 19.47
CA LEU A 71 -5.21 -2.48 20.34
C LEU A 71 -5.52 -2.32 21.83
N GLY A 72 -6.48 -1.46 22.17
CA GLY A 72 -6.78 -1.02 23.52
C GLY A 72 -6.01 0.26 23.88
N ALA A 73 -6.73 1.22 24.50
CA ALA A 73 -6.20 2.55 24.82
C ALA A 73 -4.97 2.54 25.74
N SER A 74 -4.79 1.51 26.57
CA SER A 74 -3.62 1.37 27.44
C SER A 74 -2.38 0.84 26.73
N ARG A 75 -2.53 0.21 25.55
CA ARG A 75 -1.43 -0.44 24.82
C ARG A 75 -0.95 0.35 23.61
N ILE A 76 -1.80 1.23 23.07
CA ILE A 76 -1.52 1.94 21.81
C ILE A 76 -0.21 2.72 21.86
N LYS A 77 0.08 3.42 22.96
CA LYS A 77 1.31 4.23 23.08
C LYS A 77 2.58 3.37 22.94
N ALA A 78 2.66 2.26 23.67
CA ALA A 78 3.81 1.37 23.61
C ALA A 78 3.92 0.69 22.23
N ALA A 79 2.80 0.31 21.62
CA ALA A 79 2.78 -0.28 20.28
C ALA A 79 3.23 0.74 19.20
N GLU A 80 2.77 2.00 19.29
CA GLU A 80 3.21 3.10 18.43
C GLU A 80 4.71 3.34 18.57
N GLU A 81 5.23 3.48 19.80
CA GLU A 81 6.65 3.67 20.06
C GLU A 81 7.52 2.53 19.50
N GLN A 82 7.10 1.27 19.69
CA GLN A 82 7.78 0.11 19.14
C GLN A 82 7.79 0.12 17.61
N MET A 83 6.64 0.43 16.99
CA MET A 83 6.54 0.47 15.54
C MET A 83 7.37 1.61 14.94
N VAL A 84 7.37 2.79 15.57
CA VAL A 84 8.20 3.92 15.14
C VAL A 84 9.68 3.57 15.23
N ALA A 85 10.13 2.95 16.33
CA ALA A 85 11.51 2.52 16.48
C ALA A 85 11.92 1.50 15.40
N LEU A 86 11.04 0.53 15.11
CA LEU A 86 11.26 -0.44 14.03
C LEU A 86 11.32 0.26 12.66
N GLY A 87 10.35 1.11 12.35
CA GLY A 87 10.32 1.87 11.10
C GLY A 87 11.61 2.66 10.89
N LEU A 88 12.08 3.37 11.91
CA LEU A 88 13.32 4.15 11.83
C LEU A 88 14.54 3.28 11.53
N SER A 89 14.63 2.08 12.11
CA SER A 89 15.70 1.14 11.81
C SER A 89 15.71 0.66 10.35
N GLU A 90 14.54 0.72 9.69
CA GLU A 90 14.32 0.40 8.27
C GLU A 90 14.28 1.66 7.38
N GLY A 91 14.56 2.84 7.94
CA GLY A 91 14.52 4.12 7.24
C GLY A 91 13.11 4.56 6.81
N VAL A 92 12.09 4.28 7.62
CA VAL A 92 10.70 4.77 7.48
C VAL A 92 10.32 5.56 8.72
N THR A 93 9.88 6.80 8.56
CA THR A 93 9.42 7.60 9.70
C THR A 93 7.91 7.44 9.88
N LEU A 94 7.49 6.41 10.62
CA LEU A 94 6.06 6.17 10.84
C LEU A 94 5.40 7.32 11.62
N ASN A 95 4.35 7.87 11.04
CA ASN A 95 3.57 8.97 11.55
C ASN A 95 2.12 8.50 11.79
N TYR A 96 1.67 8.57 13.05
CA TYR A 96 0.35 8.11 13.47
C TYR A 96 -0.69 9.23 13.55
N ASP A 97 -0.33 10.46 13.17
CA ASP A 97 -1.28 11.56 12.97
C ASP A 97 -2.17 11.34 11.73
N GLY A 98 -3.13 12.24 11.52
CA GLY A 98 -4.00 12.24 10.36
C GLY A 98 -5.22 11.32 10.48
N GLN A 99 -5.74 10.91 9.32
CA GLN A 99 -6.96 10.12 9.18
C GLN A 99 -6.66 8.74 8.62
N VAL A 100 -7.51 7.77 8.95
CA VAL A 100 -7.56 6.45 8.31
C VAL A 100 -8.90 6.29 7.62
N SER A 101 -8.86 6.19 6.30
CA SER A 101 -10.01 6.14 5.41
C SER A 101 -10.03 4.83 4.61
N ASN A 102 -11.16 4.56 3.96
CA ASN A 102 -11.32 3.40 3.10
C ASN A 102 -10.25 3.32 1.99
N THR A 103 -9.65 2.15 1.79
CA THR A 103 -8.56 1.94 0.82
C THR A 103 -9.03 1.37 -0.52
N LEU A 104 -10.34 1.28 -0.78
CA LEU A 104 -10.84 0.77 -2.05
C LEU A 104 -10.33 1.59 -3.25
N ASP A 105 -10.36 2.91 -3.14
CA ASP A 105 -9.95 3.79 -4.25
C ASP A 105 -8.44 3.81 -4.45
N SER A 106 -7.63 3.69 -3.38
CA SER A 106 -6.18 3.50 -3.51
C SER A 106 -5.87 2.18 -4.22
N HIS A 107 -6.54 1.08 -3.86
CA HIS A 107 -6.38 -0.22 -4.55
C HIS A 107 -6.85 -0.19 -6.00
N ARG A 108 -7.96 0.51 -6.31
CA ARG A 108 -8.43 0.72 -7.68
C ARG A 108 -7.38 1.44 -8.52
N LEU A 109 -6.73 2.46 -7.98
CA LEU A 109 -5.65 3.18 -8.67
C LEU A 109 -4.42 2.31 -8.87
N VAL A 110 -3.98 1.56 -7.85
CA VAL A 110 -2.86 0.60 -7.96
C VAL A 110 -3.11 -0.42 -9.09
N ALA A 111 -4.34 -0.92 -9.24
CA ALA A 111 -4.68 -1.80 -10.35
C ALA A 111 -4.75 -1.07 -11.70
N LYS A 112 -5.31 0.14 -11.75
CA LYS A 112 -5.40 0.95 -12.97
C LYS A 112 -4.02 1.27 -13.52
N VAL A 113 -3.09 1.76 -12.69
CA VAL A 113 -1.73 2.07 -13.14
C VAL A 113 -0.96 0.83 -13.55
N ARG A 114 -1.23 -0.35 -12.95
CA ARG A 114 -0.67 -1.62 -13.44
C ARG A 114 -1.13 -1.91 -14.88
N LYS A 115 -2.43 -1.73 -15.18
CA LYS A 115 -2.96 -1.96 -16.54
C LYS A 115 -2.34 -1.02 -17.59
N ILE A 116 -1.88 0.17 -17.19
CA ILE A 116 -1.27 1.18 -18.07
C ILE A 116 0.25 0.97 -18.20
N GLY A 117 0.95 0.84 -17.08
CA GLY A 117 2.42 0.90 -17.00
C GLY A 117 3.10 -0.36 -16.44
N GLY A 118 2.37 -1.45 -16.27
CA GLY A 118 2.87 -2.74 -15.80
C GLY A 118 3.26 -2.78 -14.31
N GLU A 119 3.97 -3.84 -13.94
CA GLU A 119 4.39 -4.17 -12.56
C GLU A 119 5.26 -3.07 -11.95
N LYS A 120 6.13 -2.43 -12.76
CA LYS A 120 6.96 -1.32 -12.31
C LYS A 120 6.14 -0.07 -11.95
N ALA A 121 5.08 0.22 -12.71
CA ALA A 121 4.16 1.31 -12.39
C ALA A 121 3.34 1.00 -11.13
N GLN A 122 2.89 -0.25 -10.98
CA GLN A 122 2.18 -0.71 -9.79
C GLN A 122 3.02 -0.50 -8.52
N LEU A 123 4.28 -0.96 -8.54
CA LEU A 123 5.20 -0.78 -7.42
C LEU A 123 5.39 0.69 -7.05
N LYS A 124 5.63 1.56 -8.04
CA LYS A 124 5.83 3.00 -7.79
C LYS A 124 4.64 3.64 -7.09
N VAL A 125 3.42 3.35 -7.52
CA VAL A 125 2.21 3.90 -6.89
C VAL A 125 1.98 3.31 -5.50
N MET A 126 2.21 2.00 -5.33
CA MET A 126 2.10 1.37 -4.02
C MET A 126 3.04 2.03 -3.00
N GLU A 127 4.29 2.30 -3.39
CA GLU A 127 5.26 3.00 -2.55
C GLU A 127 4.86 4.45 -2.30
N ALA A 128 4.44 5.20 -3.33
CA ALA A 128 4.03 6.59 -3.18
C ALA A 128 2.87 6.76 -2.19
N LEU A 129 1.81 5.95 -2.35
CA LEU A 129 0.65 5.95 -1.46
C LEU A 129 0.99 5.51 -0.04
N SER A 130 1.84 4.49 0.10
CA SER A 130 2.30 4.05 1.42
C SER A 130 3.07 5.15 2.13
N LEU A 131 3.97 5.87 1.45
CA LEU A 131 4.74 6.97 2.04
C LEU A 131 3.86 8.17 2.39
N ALA A 132 2.86 8.49 1.55
CA ALA A 132 1.88 9.53 1.83
C ALA A 132 1.16 9.28 3.16
N TYR A 133 0.62 8.06 3.32
CA TYR A 133 -0.12 7.70 4.51
C TYR A 133 0.76 7.46 5.74
N LEU A 134 1.88 6.76 5.58
CA LEU A 134 2.70 6.29 6.69
C LEU A 134 3.66 7.34 7.21
N GLU A 135 4.22 8.22 6.37
CA GLU A 135 5.21 9.22 6.82
C GLU A 135 4.64 10.64 6.87
N ARG A 136 3.81 11.01 5.88
CA ARG A 136 3.26 12.37 5.78
C ARG A 136 1.91 12.56 6.47
N ALA A 137 1.31 11.48 6.97
CA ALA A 137 -0.04 11.49 7.56
C ALA A 137 -1.14 12.00 6.62
N ASP A 138 -0.92 11.86 5.30
CA ASP A 138 -1.90 12.21 4.28
C ASP A 138 -3.06 11.20 4.27
N ASP A 139 -4.28 11.67 4.06
CA ASP A 139 -5.46 10.81 3.92
C ASP A 139 -5.55 10.25 2.50
N ILE A 140 -5.10 8.99 2.33
CA ILE A 140 -5.16 8.30 1.03
C ILE A 140 -6.55 7.77 0.65
N GLY A 141 -7.60 8.12 1.40
CA GLY A 141 -8.99 8.05 0.92
C GLY A 141 -9.44 9.34 0.23
N ASN A 142 -8.66 10.43 0.31
CA ASN A 142 -8.98 11.70 -0.32
C ASN A 142 -8.62 11.68 -1.82
N PRO A 143 -9.57 11.95 -2.74
CA PRO A 143 -9.30 11.95 -4.18
C PRO A 143 -8.18 12.89 -4.62
N ASP A 144 -8.01 14.05 -3.98
CA ASP A 144 -6.98 15.04 -4.36
C ASP A 144 -5.58 14.61 -3.93
N VAL A 145 -5.47 13.95 -2.77
CA VAL A 145 -4.22 13.32 -2.31
C VAL A 145 -3.86 12.19 -3.26
N LEU A 146 -4.80 11.28 -3.54
CA LEU A 146 -4.62 10.18 -4.48
C LEU A 146 -4.18 10.67 -5.87
N ALA A 147 -4.85 11.71 -6.40
CA ALA A 147 -4.50 12.31 -7.68
C ALA A 147 -3.09 12.90 -7.68
N THR A 148 -2.70 13.55 -6.58
CA THR A 148 -1.37 14.14 -6.44
C THR A 148 -0.27 13.07 -6.43
N GLU A 149 -0.43 12.04 -5.60
CA GLU A 149 0.56 10.98 -5.46
C GLU A 149 0.70 10.13 -6.72
N VAL A 150 -0.42 9.73 -7.33
CA VAL A 150 -0.38 8.93 -8.58
C VAL A 150 0.18 9.77 -9.74
N ALA A 151 -0.12 11.07 -9.80
CA ALA A 151 0.44 11.92 -10.84
C ALA A 151 1.95 12.10 -10.71
N ALA A 152 2.48 12.15 -9.49
CA ALA A 152 3.92 12.23 -9.26
C ALA A 152 4.69 11.01 -9.79
N THR A 153 4.02 9.85 -9.99
CA THR A 153 4.68 8.67 -10.58
C THR A 153 4.81 8.73 -12.11
N GLY A 154 4.16 9.71 -12.75
CA GLY A 154 4.22 9.95 -14.20
C GLY A 154 3.40 8.97 -15.05
N VAL A 155 2.51 8.17 -14.45
CA VAL A 155 1.72 7.15 -15.17
C VAL A 155 0.36 7.69 -15.61
N MET A 156 -0.25 8.56 -14.80
CA MET A 156 -1.51 9.24 -15.08
C MET A 156 -1.39 10.69 -14.63
N THR A 157 -2.08 11.62 -15.29
CA THR A 157 -2.21 13.00 -14.83
C THR A 157 -3.22 13.10 -13.69
N LYS A 158 -3.20 14.21 -12.91
CA LYS A 158 -4.21 14.45 -11.86
C LYS A 158 -5.63 14.36 -12.41
N SER A 159 -5.88 14.94 -13.59
CA SER A 159 -7.20 14.94 -14.23
C SER A 159 -7.67 13.53 -14.60
N GLU A 160 -6.79 12.68 -15.14
CA GLU A 160 -7.10 11.29 -15.45
C GLU A 160 -7.40 10.49 -14.18
N VAL A 161 -6.67 10.73 -13.09
CA VAL A 161 -6.92 10.08 -11.79
C VAL A 161 -8.29 10.48 -11.25
N LEU A 162 -8.61 11.78 -11.19
CA LEU A 162 -9.90 12.25 -10.70
C LEU A 162 -11.07 11.74 -11.55
N THR A 163 -10.89 11.72 -12.88
CA THR A 163 -11.88 11.15 -13.81
C THR A 163 -12.11 9.66 -13.55
N PHE A 164 -11.03 8.89 -13.33
CA PHE A 164 -11.12 7.48 -12.99
C PHE A 164 -11.82 7.26 -11.64
N LEU A 165 -11.46 8.04 -10.62
CA LEU A 165 -12.05 7.94 -9.28
C LEU A 165 -13.55 8.26 -9.26
N ALA A 166 -14.01 9.20 -10.11
CA ALA A 166 -15.42 9.52 -10.29
C ALA A 166 -16.22 8.40 -11.00
N SER A 167 -15.55 7.45 -11.65
CA SER A 167 -16.18 6.31 -12.31
C SER A 167 -16.32 5.10 -11.38
N SER A 168 -17.01 4.04 -11.84
CA SER A 168 -17.05 2.73 -11.18
C SER A 168 -15.99 1.75 -11.70
N GLU A 169 -15.08 2.19 -12.57
CA GLU A 169 -14.08 1.32 -13.22
C GLU A 169 -13.23 0.59 -12.17
N LEU A 170 -13.01 -0.72 -12.40
CA LEU A 170 -12.29 -1.66 -11.53
C LEU A 170 -12.89 -1.91 -10.14
N LYS A 171 -13.96 -1.22 -9.74
CA LYS A 171 -14.52 -1.36 -8.38
C LYS A 171 -14.90 -2.81 -8.05
N GLN A 172 -15.65 -3.47 -8.93
CA GLN A 172 -16.07 -4.86 -8.71
C GLN A 172 -14.91 -5.86 -8.83
N GLU A 173 -13.95 -5.60 -9.71
CA GLU A 173 -12.74 -6.42 -9.85
C GLU A 173 -11.96 -6.44 -8.53
N ILE A 174 -11.70 -5.28 -7.94
CA ILE A 174 -10.98 -5.15 -6.67
C ILE A 174 -11.73 -5.79 -5.51
N LEU A 175 -13.05 -5.55 -5.40
CA LEU A 175 -13.87 -6.19 -4.37
C LEU A 175 -13.90 -7.73 -4.52
N SER A 176 -13.82 -8.24 -5.75
CA SER A 176 -13.69 -9.68 -6.00
C SER A 176 -12.32 -10.20 -5.58
N SER A 177 -11.24 -9.50 -5.93
CA SER A 177 -9.86 -9.87 -5.54
C SER A 177 -9.67 -9.90 -4.03
N ILE A 178 -10.19 -8.89 -3.29
CA ILE A 178 -10.12 -8.85 -1.83
C ILE A 178 -10.85 -10.04 -1.21
N ARG A 179 -12.05 -10.36 -1.70
CA ARG A 179 -12.78 -11.56 -1.26
C ARG A 179 -12.00 -12.84 -1.55
N GLY A 180 -11.37 -12.93 -2.73
CA GLY A 180 -10.52 -14.05 -3.12
C GLY A 180 -9.34 -14.27 -2.16
N SER A 181 -8.65 -13.20 -1.76
CA SER A 181 -7.54 -13.27 -0.79
C SER A 181 -7.98 -13.91 0.53
N HIS A 182 -9.13 -13.51 1.07
CA HIS A 182 -9.69 -14.10 2.29
C HIS A 182 -10.07 -15.57 2.12
N LEU A 183 -10.66 -15.94 0.98
CA LEU A 183 -11.01 -17.34 0.67
C LEU A 183 -9.77 -18.24 0.54
N ASN A 184 -8.63 -17.67 0.13
CA ASN A 184 -7.34 -18.36 0.06
C ASN A 184 -6.61 -18.42 1.42
N GLY A 185 -7.28 -18.06 2.52
CA GLY A 185 -6.74 -18.17 3.88
C GLY A 185 -5.88 -16.99 4.33
N VAL A 186 -5.78 -15.91 3.55
CA VAL A 186 -5.07 -14.69 3.97
C VAL A 186 -5.94 -13.93 4.97
N SER A 187 -5.54 -13.98 6.25
CA SER A 187 -6.21 -13.28 7.36
C SER A 187 -5.44 -12.06 7.87
N GLY A 188 -4.28 -11.76 7.30
CA GLY A 188 -3.42 -10.63 7.64
C GLY A 188 -2.38 -10.41 6.56
N VAL A 189 -1.83 -9.19 6.52
CA VAL A 189 -0.84 -8.71 5.54
C VAL A 189 0.23 -7.86 6.21
#